data_AF-A0A967F6K5-F1
#
_entry.id   AF-A0A967F6K5-F1
#
_cell.length_a   1.000
_cell.length_b   1.000
_cell.length_c   1.000
_cell.angle_alpha   90.00
_cell.angle_beta   90.00
_cell.angle_gamma   90.00
#
_symmetry.space_group_name_H-M   'P 1'
#
loop_
_entity.id
_entity.type
_entity.pdbx_description
1 polymer ?
#
loop_
_entity_poly.entity_id
_entity_poly.type
_entity_poly.pdbx_seq_one_letter_code
_entity_poly.pdbx_strand_id
1 'polypeptide(L)'
;MNVPECRRLRLVLGDQLNELHDWFSDTCPDSLYVLAELRQEATYTRHHVQKMAAFFAAMRSFADRLEALGHRVLFLELDDTAGYEDLPALLEALIRHSGA
;
A
#
# COMPACT_ATOMS: atom_id res chain seq x y z
N MET A 1 11.85 -5.67 -6.68
CA MET A 1 11.33 -4.63 -5.77
C MET A 1 12.43 -4.22 -4.80
N ASN A 2 12.71 -2.92 -4.65
CA ASN A 2 13.68 -2.44 -3.67
C ASN A 2 12.93 -2.03 -2.40
N VAL A 3 12.75 -2.98 -1.47
CA VAL A 3 12.04 -2.73 -0.21
C VAL A 3 13.05 -2.24 0.83
N PRO A 4 12.88 -1.04 1.40
CA PRO A 4 13.84 -0.51 2.35
C PRO A 4 13.70 -1.20 3.72
N GLU A 5 14.79 -1.37 4.44
CA GLU A 5 14.77 -1.99 5.78
C GLU A 5 13.84 -1.23 6.74
N CYS A 6 13.03 -1.96 7.51
CA CYS A 6 12.15 -1.39 8.51
C CYS A 6 11.79 -2.43 9.58
N ARG A 7 11.31 -1.99 10.75
CA ARG A 7 10.86 -2.87 11.84
C ARG A 7 9.35 -3.03 11.90
N ARG A 8 8.61 -2.29 11.07
CA ARG A 8 7.15 -2.30 11.07
C ARG A 8 6.62 -1.98 9.68
N LEU A 9 5.83 -2.90 9.15
CA LEU A 9 4.97 -2.63 7.99
C LEU A 9 3.61 -2.11 8.48
N ARG A 10 3.15 -1.00 7.91
CA ARG A 10 1.83 -0.41 8.12
C ARG A 10 1.02 -0.54 6.83
N LEU A 11 0.21 -1.59 6.73
CA LEU A 11 -0.69 -1.76 5.60
C LEU A 11 -1.79 -0.69 5.63
N VAL A 12 -2.05 -0.04 4.49
CA VAL A 12 -3.18 0.85 4.28
C VAL A 12 -4.00 0.33 3.10
N LEU A 13 -5.28 0.03 3.36
CA LEU A 13 -6.21 -0.46 2.35
C LEU A 13 -6.85 0.69 1.56
N GLY A 14 -7.42 0.37 0.39
CA GLY A 14 -8.01 1.37 -0.50
C GLY A 14 -9.23 2.12 0.06
N ASP A 15 -9.83 1.63 1.14
CA ASP A 15 -10.94 2.25 1.87
C ASP A 15 -10.51 2.99 3.15
N GLN A 16 -9.20 3.00 3.48
CA GLN A 16 -8.64 3.58 4.69
C GLN A 16 -7.91 4.93 4.45
N LEU A 17 -8.20 5.60 3.34
CA LEU A 17 -7.49 6.79 2.87
C LEU A 17 -7.91 8.06 3.63
N ASN A 18 -7.55 8.14 4.91
CA ASN A 18 -7.85 9.26 5.80
C ASN A 18 -6.57 9.85 6.43
N GLU A 19 -6.10 10.98 5.88
CA GLU A 19 -4.90 11.68 6.36
C GLU A 19 -5.04 12.21 7.80
N LEU A 20 -6.27 12.45 8.27
CA LEU A 20 -6.54 12.98 9.61
C LEU A 20 -6.50 11.90 10.70
N HIS A 21 -6.20 10.65 10.35
CA HIS A 21 -6.08 9.59 11.34
C HIS A 21 -4.75 9.72 12.11
N ASP A 22 -4.78 9.52 13.43
CA ASP A 22 -3.62 9.68 14.32
C ASP A 22 -2.39 8.82 13.95
N TRP A 23 -2.58 7.81 13.09
CA TRP A 23 -1.48 7.02 12.53
C TRP A 23 -0.51 7.85 11.71
N PHE A 24 -0.94 8.97 11.14
CA PHE A 24 -0.17 9.85 10.27
C PHE A 24 0.28 11.15 10.95
N SER A 25 -0.03 11.33 12.24
CA SER A 25 0.33 12.55 12.97
C SER A 25 1.84 12.76 13.09
N ASP A 26 2.61 11.67 13.14
CA ASP A 26 4.07 11.69 13.26
C ASP A 26 4.74 10.74 12.26
N THR A 27 5.89 11.17 11.74
CA THR A 27 6.76 10.32 10.93
C THR A 27 7.53 9.34 11.82
N CYS A 28 7.62 8.06 11.44
CA CYS A 28 8.38 7.05 12.16
C CYS A 28 9.41 6.42 11.21
N PRO A 29 10.73 6.67 11.40
CA PRO A 29 11.77 6.14 10.52
C PRO A 29 11.80 4.61 10.45
N ASP A 30 11.33 3.90 11.48
CA ASP A 30 11.30 2.43 11.51
C ASP A 30 10.05 1.81 10.89
N SER A 31 9.08 2.63 10.47
CA SER A 31 7.82 2.16 9.87
C SER A 31 7.78 2.45 8.37
N LEU A 32 7.33 1.47 7.59
CA LEU A 32 7.05 1.61 6.17
C LEU A 32 5.55 1.43 5.93
N TYR A 33 4.89 2.45 5.37
CA TYR A 33 3.50 2.32 4.94
C TYR A 33 3.44 1.61 3.61
N VAL A 34 2.55 0.64 3.47
CA VAL A 34 2.40 -0.16 2.27
C VAL A 34 1.00 0.03 1.72
N LEU A 35 0.92 0.46 0.47
CA LEU A 35 -0.29 0.49 -0.33
C LEU A 35 -0.04 -0.38 -1.57
N ALA A 36 -0.98 -1.25 -1.90
CA ALA A 36 -0.81 -2.19 -3.01
C ALA A 36 -2.11 -2.34 -3.80
N GLU A 37 -2.04 -2.12 -5.11
CA GLU A 37 -3.09 -2.50 -6.04
C GLU A 37 -3.01 -4.01 -6.27
N LEU A 38 -4.08 -4.76 -6.00
CA LEU A 38 -4.09 -6.23 -6.07
C LEU A 38 -5.14 -6.76 -7.04
N ARG A 39 -4.76 -7.77 -7.84
CA ARG A 39 -5.69 -8.46 -8.76
C ARG A 39 -6.83 -9.16 -8.02
N GLN A 40 -6.54 -9.77 -6.86
CA GLN A 40 -7.55 -10.39 -6.00
C GLN A 40 -8.68 -9.40 -5.69
N GLU A 41 -8.34 -8.20 -5.22
CA GLU A 41 -9.30 -7.15 -4.85
C GLU A 41 -10.01 -6.55 -6.07
N ALA A 42 -9.38 -6.59 -7.25
CA ALA A 42 -9.97 -6.09 -8.48
C ALA A 42 -10.95 -7.06 -9.16
N THR A 43 -10.94 -8.34 -8.80
CA THR A 43 -11.64 -9.40 -9.56
C THR A 43 -12.51 -10.34 -8.74
N TYR A 44 -12.55 -10.23 -7.41
CA TYR A 44 -13.40 -11.08 -6.57
C TYR A 44 -14.90 -10.93 -6.88
N THR A 45 -15.30 -9.82 -7.50
CA THR A 45 -16.61 -9.63 -8.10
C THR A 45 -16.50 -8.71 -9.31
N ARG A 46 -17.60 -8.58 -10.05
CA ARG A 46 -17.66 -7.66 -11.18
C ARG A 46 -17.77 -6.23 -10.68
N HIS A 47 -16.65 -5.53 -10.63
CA HIS A 47 -16.62 -4.10 -10.32
C HIS A 47 -16.91 -3.23 -11.55
N HIS A 48 -17.52 -2.08 -11.30
CA HIS A 48 -17.65 -1.04 -12.31
C HIS A 48 -16.28 -0.42 -12.60
N VAL A 49 -15.95 -0.16 -13.86
CA VAL A 49 -14.62 0.35 -14.24
C VAL A 49 -14.29 1.68 -13.57
N GLN A 50 -15.29 2.56 -13.41
CA GLN A 50 -15.12 3.84 -12.72
C GLN A 50 -14.81 3.67 -11.23
N LYS A 51 -15.36 2.62 -10.58
CA LYS A 51 -15.02 2.32 -9.18
C LYS A 51 -13.54 1.98 -9.10
N MET A 52 -13.08 1.01 -9.89
CA MET A 52 -11.67 0.59 -9.86
C MET A 52 -10.72 1.75 -10.17
N ALA A 53 -11.00 2.51 -11.21
CA ALA A 53 -10.20 3.68 -11.57
C ALA A 53 -10.16 4.73 -10.45
N ALA A 54 -11.29 5.01 -9.80
CA ALA A 54 -11.36 5.96 -8.69
C ALA A 54 -10.57 5.48 -7.47
N PHE A 55 -10.65 4.20 -7.11
CA PHE A 55 -9.89 3.65 -5.98
C PHE A 55 -8.38 3.69 -6.25
N PHE A 56 -7.92 3.25 -7.42
CA PHE A 56 -6.49 3.31 -7.77
C PHE A 56 -5.96 4.73 -7.82
N ALA A 57 -6.71 5.67 -8.42
CA ALA A 57 -6.34 7.08 -8.43
C ALA A 57 -6.28 7.67 -7.01
N ALA A 58 -7.24 7.35 -6.14
CA ALA A 58 -7.26 7.82 -4.77
C ALA A 58 -6.10 7.24 -3.95
N MET A 59 -5.82 5.95 -4.07
CA MET A 59 -4.71 5.28 -3.36
C MET A 59 -3.37 5.87 -3.76
N ARG A 60 -3.14 6.08 -5.07
CA ARG A 60 -1.91 6.71 -5.57
C ARG A 60 -1.75 8.13 -5.05
N SER A 61 -2.79 8.95 -5.17
CA SER A 61 -2.78 10.32 -4.66
C SER A 61 -2.56 10.38 -3.15
N PHE A 62 -3.06 9.40 -2.40
CA PHE A 62 -2.86 9.31 -0.96
C PHE A 62 -1.42 8.90 -0.61
N ALA A 63 -0.84 7.95 -1.34
CA ALA A 63 0.56 7.58 -1.19
C ALA A 63 1.50 8.77 -1.44
N ASP A 64 1.32 9.47 -2.57
CA ASP A 64 2.09 10.68 -2.91
C ASP A 64 1.98 11.74 -1.81
N ARG A 65 0.79 11.90 -1.25
CA ARG A 65 0.51 12.84 -0.16
C ARG A 65 1.25 12.46 1.12
N LEU A 66 1.23 11.18 1.52
CA LEU A 66 1.95 10.70 2.69
C LEU A 66 3.47 10.85 2.52
N GLU A 67 4.01 10.59 1.32
CA GLU A 67 5.43 10.83 1.02
C GLU A 67 5.79 12.32 1.13
N ALA A 68 4.95 13.21 0.61
CA ALA A 68 5.14 14.66 0.73
C ALA A 68 5.13 15.17 2.18
N LEU A 69 4.45 14.45 3.08
CA LEU A 69 4.45 14.71 4.54
C LEU A 69 5.66 14.08 5.26
N GLY A 70 6.53 13.36 4.54
CA GLY A 70 7.75 12.76 5.08
C GLY A 70 7.57 11.33 5.61
N HIS A 71 6.43 10.69 5.38
CA HIS A 71 6.28 9.26 5.68
C HIS A 71 7.06 8.41 4.67
N ARG A 72 7.58 7.28 5.14
CA ARG A 72 8.15 6.24 4.26
C ARG A 72 7.00 5.43 3.67
N VAL A 73 6.82 5.47 2.35
CA VAL A 73 5.74 4.77 1.67
C VAL A 73 6.31 3.81 0.62
N LEU A 74 5.66 2.67 0.47
CA LEU A 74 5.84 1.74 -0.62
C LEU A 74 4.48 1.59 -1.30
N PHE A 75 4.33 2.22 -2.47
CA PHE A 75 3.17 2.05 -3.33
C PHE A 75 3.50 1.01 -4.41
N LEU A 76 2.65 0.00 -4.55
CA LEU A 76 2.80 -1.09 -5.51
C LEU A 76 1.64 -1.08 -6.50
N GLU A 77 1.94 -0.96 -7.79
CA GLU A 77 0.94 -1.03 -8.85
C GLU A 77 0.53 -2.48 -9.16
N LEU A 78 -0.50 -2.67 -10.00
CA LEU A 78 -0.94 -4.01 -10.42
C LEU A 78 0.18 -4.87 -11.03
N ASP A 79 1.11 -4.27 -11.77
CA ASP A 79 2.23 -5.00 -12.39
C ASP A 79 3.27 -5.42 -11.34
N ASP A 80 3.49 -4.59 -10.32
CA ASP A 80 4.38 -4.88 -9.19
C ASP A 80 3.87 -6.05 -8.35
N THR A 81 2.54 -6.20 -8.24
CA THR A 81 1.90 -7.26 -7.44
C THR A 81 1.53 -8.50 -8.24
N ALA A 82 1.69 -8.48 -9.57
CA ALA A 82 1.23 -9.54 -10.47
C ALA A 82 1.83 -10.93 -10.18
N GLY A 83 3.00 -10.99 -9.55
CA GLY A 83 3.68 -12.24 -9.18
C GLY A 83 3.22 -12.85 -7.85
N TYR A 84 2.35 -12.18 -7.11
CA TYR A 84 1.82 -12.66 -5.83
C TYR A 84 0.40 -13.17 -5.98
N GLU A 85 0.09 -14.28 -5.32
CA GLU A 85 -1.24 -14.90 -5.38
C GLU A 85 -2.29 -14.02 -4.70
N ASP A 86 -1.97 -13.51 -3.50
CA ASP A 86 -2.85 -12.75 -2.65
C ASP A 86 -2.10 -11.73 -1.78
N LEU A 87 -2.85 -10.98 -0.98
CA LEU A 87 -2.31 -10.01 -0.01
C LEU A 87 -1.38 -10.69 1.02
N PRO A 88 -1.74 -11.81 1.67
CA PRO A 88 -0.83 -12.54 2.56
C PRO A 88 0.52 -12.87 1.93
N ALA A 89 0.54 -13.44 0.72
CA ALA A 89 1.78 -13.81 0.03
C ALA A 89 2.67 -12.58 -0.25
N LEU A 90 2.05 -11.46 -0.64
CA LEU A 90 2.75 -10.18 -0.79
C LEU A 90 3.36 -9.73 0.55
N LEU A 91 2.59 -9.72 1.63
CA LEU A 91 3.06 -9.26 2.95
C LEU A 91 4.19 -10.15 3.48
N GLU A 92 4.09 -11.47 3.36
CA GLU A 92 5.16 -12.39 3.75
C GLU A 92 6.46 -12.11 2.99
N ALA A 93 6.36 -11.80 1.70
CA ALA A 93 7.52 -11.41 0.91
C ALA A 93 8.09 -10.07 1.40
N LEU A 94 7.26 -9.05 1.62
CA LEU A 94 7.71 -7.74 2.09
C LEU A 94 8.40 -7.84 3.46
N ILE A 95 7.82 -8.58 4.41
CA ILE A 95 8.40 -8.83 5.74
C ILE A 95 9.80 -9.44 5.61
N ARG A 96 9.95 -10.45 4.75
CA ARG A 96 11.23 -11.13 4.52
C ARG A 96 12.29 -10.20 3.93
N HIS A 97 11.91 -9.28 3.03
CA HIS A 97 12.84 -8.33 2.42
C HIS A 97 13.17 -7.16 3.33
N SER A 98 12.23 -6.70 4.16
CA SER A 98 12.42 -5.52 5.01
C SER A 98 13.06 -5.83 6.37
N GLY A 99 13.02 -7.10 6.81
CA GLY A 99 13.47 -7.52 8.14
C GLY A 99 12.51 -7.13 9.28
N ALA A 100 11.23 -6.90 8.95
CA ALA A 100 10.19 -6.49 9.89
C ALA A 100 9.64 -7.65 10.73
#